data_AF-A0A0L7KLK2-F1
#
_entry.id   AF-A0A0L7KLK2-F1
#
_cell.length_a   1.000
_cell.length_b   1.000
_cell.length_c   1.000
_cell.angle_alpha   90.00
_cell.angle_beta   90.00
_cell.angle_gamma   90.00
#
_symmetry.space_group_name_H-M   'P 1'
#
loop_
_entity.id
_entity.type
_entity.pdbx_description
1 polymer ?
#
loop_
_entity_poly.entity_id
_entity_poly.type
_entity_poly.pdbx_seq_one_letter_code
_entity_poly.pdbx_strand_id
1 'polypeptide(L)'
;MDAVEIACVKIKKRYWIHPLLETRNEFGQFVSCFQELKKHQDKFFGYVRMSVSSFEELLTVLYDTIKGQDTKFRDCIQPEEKLVITLR
;
A
#
# COMPACT_ATOMS: atom_id res chain seq x y z
N MET A 1 -50.32 16.20 14.17
CA MET A 1 -49.05 16.07 14.93
C MET A 1 -48.16 15.21 14.07
N ASP A 2 -47.59 15.88 13.07
CA ASP A 2 -47.02 15.28 11.88
C ASP A 2 -45.64 14.69 12.17
N ALA A 3 -45.42 13.47 11.66
CA ALA A 3 -44.17 12.77 11.76
C ALA A 3 -43.10 13.54 10.97
N VAL A 4 -42.07 13.99 11.68
CA VAL A 4 -40.87 14.60 11.08
C VAL A 4 -40.02 13.46 10.51
N GLU A 5 -40.12 13.24 9.19
CA GLU A 5 -39.19 12.41 8.44
C GLU A 5 -37.78 13.04 8.50
N ILE A 6 -36.89 12.41 9.27
CA ILE A 6 -35.46 12.73 9.22
C ILE A 6 -34.91 12.08 7.96
N ALA A 7 -34.83 12.87 6.89
CA ALA A 7 -34.17 12.44 5.66
C ALA A 7 -32.67 12.21 5.92
N CYS A 8 -32.20 10.98 5.71
CA CYS A 8 -30.78 10.64 5.69
C CYS A 8 -30.11 11.33 4.48
N VAL A 9 -29.46 12.48 4.70
CA VAL A 9 -28.69 13.17 3.66
C VAL A 9 -27.45 12.33 3.33
N LYS A 10 -27.51 11.54 2.25
CA LYS A 10 -26.37 10.78 1.73
C LYS A 10 -25.34 11.72 1.11
N ILE A 11 -24.24 11.99 1.81
CA ILE A 11 -23.08 12.70 1.25
C ILE A 11 -22.53 11.86 0.09
N LYS A 12 -22.62 12.38 -1.15
CA LYS A 12 -21.96 11.76 -2.31
C LYS A 12 -20.45 11.86 -2.10
N LYS A 13 -19.79 10.72 -1.90
CA LYS A 13 -18.33 10.65 -1.97
C LYS A 13 -17.91 11.11 -3.36
N ARG A 14 -17.04 12.12 -3.42
CA ARG A 14 -16.56 12.71 -4.69
C ARG A 14 -15.81 11.68 -5.54
N TYR A 15 -15.06 10.79 -4.87
CA TYR A 15 -14.31 9.69 -5.47
C TYR A 15 -14.32 8.47 -4.54
N TRP A 16 -14.46 7.26 -5.10
CA TRP A 16 -14.25 5.99 -4.39
C TRP A 16 -12.75 5.68 -4.26
N ILE A 17 -12.01 5.89 -5.35
CA ILE A 17 -10.56 5.93 -5.41
C ILE A 17 -10.21 7.27 -6.08
N HIS A 18 -9.29 8.04 -5.49
CA HIS A 18 -8.88 9.31 -6.06
C HIS A 18 -8.01 9.06 -7.30
N PRO A 19 -8.13 9.83 -8.41
CA PRO A 19 -7.34 9.60 -9.64
C PRO A 19 -5.82 9.54 -9.42
N LEU A 20 -5.30 10.30 -8.45
CA LEU A 20 -3.90 10.25 -8.03
C LEU A 20 -3.44 8.87 -7.51
N LEU A 21 -4.36 8.06 -6.99
CA LEU A 21 -4.09 6.72 -6.50
C LEU A 21 -4.24 5.65 -7.58
N GLU A 22 -4.91 5.96 -8.70
CA GLU A 22 -5.05 5.04 -9.84
C GLU A 22 -3.69 4.79 -10.50
N THR A 23 -2.86 5.83 -10.57
CA THR A 23 -1.53 5.76 -11.19
C THR A 23 -0.43 5.22 -10.26
N ARG A 24 -0.79 4.75 -9.05
CA ARG A 24 0.15 4.23 -8.04
C ARG A 24 0.97 3.05 -8.56
N ASN A 25 0.36 2.17 -9.35
CA ASN A 25 1.06 1.01 -9.88
C ASN A 25 2.06 1.37 -10.99
N GLU A 26 2.02 2.60 -11.52
CA GLU A 26 2.90 3.08 -12.60
C GLU A 26 3.98 4.03 -12.05
N PHE A 27 3.57 5.02 -11.25
CA PHE A 27 4.45 6.09 -10.75
C PHE A 27 4.60 6.09 -9.23
N GLY A 28 4.12 5.03 -8.55
CA GLY A 28 4.26 4.91 -7.10
C GLY A 28 5.72 4.82 -6.71
N GLN A 29 6.07 5.42 -5.56
CA GLN A 29 7.43 5.40 -5.01
C GLN A 29 8.01 3.98 -4.92
N PHE A 30 7.18 3.00 -4.60
CA PHE A 30 7.59 1.60 -4.57
C PHE A 30 8.05 1.10 -5.95
N VAL A 31 7.21 1.29 -6.98
CA VAL A 31 7.51 0.81 -8.33
C VAL A 31 8.70 1.55 -8.93
N SER A 32 8.74 2.88 -8.80
CA SER A 32 9.76 3.70 -9.46
C SER A 32 11.10 3.76 -8.73
N CYS A 33 11.12 3.67 -7.40
CA CYS A 33 12.33 3.94 -6.60
C CYS A 33 12.79 2.73 -5.79
N PHE A 34 11.88 1.95 -5.20
CA PHE A 34 12.27 0.86 -4.30
C PHE A 34 13.00 -0.28 -5.02
N GLN A 35 12.59 -0.62 -6.25
CA GLN A 35 13.32 -1.62 -7.05
C GLN A 35 14.76 -1.19 -7.36
N GLU A 36 14.98 0.11 -7.58
CA GLU A 36 16.33 0.64 -7.80
C GLU A 36 17.14 0.67 -6.49
N LEU A 37 16.49 0.95 -5.35
CA LEU A 37 17.13 0.88 -4.04
C LEU A 37 17.64 -0.53 -3.74
N LYS A 38 16.91 -1.61 -4.08
CA LYS A 38 17.39 -3.00 -3.87
C LYS A 38 18.69 -3.31 -4.59
N LYS A 39 19.02 -2.61 -5.69
CA LYS A 39 20.30 -2.76 -6.42
C LYS A 39 21.48 -2.09 -5.73
N HIS A 40 21.22 -1.14 -4.82
CA HIS A 40 22.23 -0.36 -4.10
C HIS A 40 22.14 -0.65 -2.60
N GLN A 41 22.92 -1.64 -2.15
CA GLN A 41 22.85 -2.15 -0.78
C GLN A 41 23.09 -1.08 0.30
N ASP A 42 23.98 -0.12 0.04
CA ASP A 42 24.27 1.03 0.92
C ASP A 42 23.05 1.93 1.10
N LYS A 43 22.38 2.27 -0.01
CA LYS A 43 21.17 3.11 0.00
C LYS A 43 19.98 2.36 0.58
N PHE A 44 19.86 1.06 0.28
CA PHE A 44 18.83 0.20 0.83
C PHE A 44 18.92 0.15 2.36
N PHE A 45 20.12 -0.05 2.89
CA PHE A 45 20.35 -0.05 4.34
C PHE A 45 20.03 1.32 4.95
N GLY A 46 20.37 2.42 4.28
CA GLY A 46 19.97 3.76 4.73
C GLY A 46 18.46 3.96 4.80
N TYR A 47 17.72 3.33 3.89
CA TYR A 47 16.27 3.47 3.75
C TYR A 47 15.48 2.56 4.71
N VAL A 48 15.77 1.26 4.73
CA VAL A 48 15.02 0.25 5.51
C VAL A 48 15.73 -0.12 6.83
N ARG A 49 16.97 0.32 7.05
CA ARG A 49 17.80 0.00 8.23
C ARG A 49 18.11 -1.49 8.42
N MET A 50 18.05 -2.26 7.33
CA MET A 50 18.39 -3.69 7.31
C MET A 50 19.03 -4.06 5.97
N SER A 51 19.72 -5.21 5.92
CA SER A 51 20.21 -5.75 4.66
C SER A 51 19.05 -6.28 3.82
N VAL A 52 19.28 -6.41 2.51
CA VAL A 52 18.31 -7.01 1.59
C VAL A 52 17.96 -8.44 2.01
N SER A 53 18.94 -9.23 2.46
CA SER A 53 18.73 -10.59 2.95
C SER A 53 17.79 -10.66 4.15
N SER A 54 18.03 -9.83 5.18
CA SER A 54 17.17 -9.81 6.37
C SER A 54 15.76 -9.31 6.04
N PHE A 55 15.64 -8.38 5.10
CA PHE A 55 14.34 -7.95 4.60
C PHE A 55 13.58 -9.08 3.91
N GLU A 56 14.25 -9.87 3.06
CA GLU A 56 13.63 -11.01 2.35
C GLU A 56 13.26 -12.16 3.30
N GLU A 57 14.08 -12.44 4.30
CA GLU A 57 13.75 -13.38 5.38
C GLU A 57 12.51 -12.93 6.16
N LEU A 58 12.48 -11.65 6.58
CA LEU A 58 11.34 -11.07 7.28
C LEU A 58 10.08 -11.10 6.42
N LEU A 59 10.21 -10.76 5.13
CA LEU A 59 9.11 -10.81 4.18
C LEU A 59 8.57 -12.23 4.05
N THR A 60 9.43 -13.24 3.99
CA THR A 60 9.03 -14.65 3.88
C THR A 60 8.22 -15.09 5.09
N VAL A 61 8.66 -14.73 6.31
CA VAL A 61 7.94 -15.06 7.56
C VAL A 61 6.59 -14.37 7.62
N LEU A 62 6.53 -13.10 7.22
CA LEU A 62 5.32 -12.29 7.32
C LEU A 62 4.39 -12.45 6.11
N TYR A 63 4.86 -13.07 5.02
CA TYR A 63 4.19 -13.07 3.73
C TYR A 63 2.72 -13.46 3.85
N ASP A 64 2.43 -14.63 4.41
CA ASP A 64 1.06 -15.14 4.54
C ASP A 64 0.20 -14.33 5.52
N THR A 65 0.83 -13.66 6.49
CA THR A 65 0.11 -12.84 7.49
C THR A 65 -0.30 -11.48 6.91
N ILE A 66 0.56 -10.89 6.08
CA ILE A 66 0.33 -9.55 5.50
C ILE A 66 -0.27 -9.61 4.09
N LYS A 67 -0.32 -10.80 3.47
CA LYS A 67 -0.92 -11.00 2.15
C LYS A 67 -2.40 -10.64 2.19
N GLY A 68 -2.77 -9.71 1.31
CA GLY A 68 -4.16 -9.41 1.02
C GLY A 68 -4.65 -10.22 -0.17
N GLN A 69 -5.96 -10.39 -0.27
CA GLN A 69 -6.59 -10.98 -1.44
C GLN A 69 -7.07 -9.88 -2.39
N ASP A 70 -6.73 -9.99 -3.67
CA ASP A 70 -7.27 -9.09 -4.69
C ASP A 70 -8.78 -9.30 -4.83
N THR A 71 -9.51 -8.18 -4.91
CA THR A 71 -10.96 -8.20 -5.06
C THR A 71 -11.34 -7.56 -6.38
N LYS A 72 -12.53 -7.87 -6.90
CA LYS A 72 -13.05 -7.26 -8.13
C LYS A 72 -13.17 -5.73 -8.07
N PHE A 73 -13.12 -5.14 -6.87
CA PHE A 73 -13.27 -3.71 -6.64
C PHE A 73 -11.94 -2.98 -6.48
N ARG A 74 -10.90 -3.66 -6.01
CA ARG A 74 -9.58 -3.07 -5.75
C ARG A 74 -8.52 -4.17 -5.59
N ASP A 75 -7.36 -3.90 -6.17
CA ASP A 75 -6.14 -4.67 -5.95
C ASP A 75 -5.57 -4.41 -4.55
N CYS A 76 -5.13 -5.47 -3.91
CA CYS A 76 -4.43 -5.37 -2.64
C CYS A 76 -3.04 -4.75 -2.84
N ILE A 77 -2.62 -4.03 -1.81
CA ILE A 77 -1.23 -3.57 -1.71
C ILE A 77 -0.34 -4.82 -1.57
N GLN A 78 0.75 -4.87 -2.33
CA GLN A 78 1.64 -6.02 -2.31
C GLN A 78 2.31 -6.18 -0.93
N PRO A 79 2.51 -7.42 -0.44
CA PRO A 79 3.16 -7.69 0.85
C PRO A 79 4.50 -6.95 1.02
N GLU A 80 5.31 -6.94 -0.02
CA GLU A 80 6.61 -6.25 -0.03
C GLU A 80 6.42 -4.74 0.14
N GLU A 81 5.51 -4.13 -0.62
CA GLU A 81 5.20 -2.71 -0.51
C GLU A 81 4.67 -2.34 0.89
N LYS A 82 3.82 -3.19 1.49
CA LYS A 82 3.36 -3.01 2.87
C LYS A 82 4.53 -3.00 3.84
N LEU A 83 5.44 -3.98 3.72
CA LEU A 83 6.59 -4.10 4.62
C LEU A 83 7.52 -2.88 4.49
N VAL A 84 7.74 -2.39 3.27
CA VAL A 84 8.55 -1.18 3.02
C VAL A 84 7.94 0.05 3.67
N ILE A 85 6.62 0.24 3.53
CA ILE A 85 5.93 1.39 4.12
C ILE A 85 6.00 1.33 5.65
N THR A 86 5.94 0.13 6.25
CA THR A 86 6.02 -0.03 7.71
C THR A 86 7.40 0.21 8.30
N LEU A 87 8.47 -0.03 7.53
CA LEU A 87 9.85 0.06 7.99
C LEU A 87 10.53 1.40 7.71
N ARG A 88 9.93 2.23 6.85
CA ARG A 88 10.45 3.53 6.42
C ARG A 88 10.54 4.55 7.55
#